data_AF-A0AAJ7NC15-F1
#
_entry.id   AF-A0AAJ7NC15-F1
#
_cell.length_a   1.000
_cell.length_b   1.000
_cell.length_c   1.000
_cell.angle_alpha   90.00
_cell.angle_beta   90.00
_cell.angle_gamma   90.00
#
_symmetry.space_group_name_H-M   'P 1'
#
loop_
_entity.id
_entity.type
_entity.pdbx_description
1 polymer ?
#
loop_
_entity_poly.entity_id
_entity_poly.type
_entity_poly.pdbx_seq_one_letter_code
_entity_poly.pdbx_strand_id
1 'polypeptide(L)'
;MSGRSQITTMNGKRPSSIPSRHQSETVAQHFDLIKYIYDSWNTVSRELDMCHNQLHSNSSNSRNGASVTYYQEREPNPQLKDFEPFNLEAWWGQRVVQSITRNANS
;
A
#
# COMPACT_ATOMS: atom_id res chain seq x y z
N MET A 1 -15.86 6.33 76.82
CA MET A 1 -15.53 7.66 76.27
C MET A 1 -15.18 7.51 74.79
N SER A 2 -15.72 8.42 73.98
CA SER A 2 -15.51 8.68 72.54
C SER A 2 -14.21 8.17 71.91
N GLY A 3 -14.15 7.82 70.63
CA GLY A 3 -15.04 8.29 69.57
C GLY A 3 -14.78 7.63 68.22
N ARG A 4 -15.85 7.68 67.43
CA ARG A 4 -16.00 7.26 66.04
C ARG A 4 -15.20 8.18 65.13
N SER A 5 -14.64 7.65 64.05
CA SER A 5 -14.39 8.42 62.84
C SER A 5 -14.63 7.50 61.63
N GLN A 6 -15.89 7.49 61.19
CA GLN A 6 -16.25 7.11 59.83
C GLN A 6 -15.82 8.24 58.91
N ILE A 7 -15.06 7.90 57.88
CA ILE A 7 -14.94 8.74 56.69
C ILE A 7 -15.17 7.81 55.50
N THR A 8 -16.42 7.79 55.01
CA THR A 8 -16.80 7.11 53.77
C THR A 8 -17.24 8.18 52.80
N THR A 9 -16.34 8.64 51.92
CA THR A 9 -16.71 9.43 50.75
C THR A 9 -15.74 9.14 49.61
N MET A 10 -16.00 8.05 48.88
CA MET A 10 -15.43 7.87 47.54
C MET A 10 -16.59 7.59 46.59
N ASN A 11 -17.15 8.67 46.04
CA ASN A 11 -17.96 8.62 44.83
C ASN A 11 -17.02 8.35 43.65
N GLY A 12 -16.61 7.10 43.49
CA GLY A 12 -15.74 6.65 42.42
C GLY A 12 -16.47 5.63 41.57
N LYS A 13 -17.36 6.08 40.68
CA LYS A 13 -17.78 5.25 39.56
C LYS A 13 -16.52 4.95 38.75
N ARG A 14 -15.88 3.79 39.00
CA ARG A 14 -14.79 3.27 38.17
C ARG A 14 -15.27 3.32 36.71
N PRO A 15 -14.46 3.80 35.75
CA PRO A 15 -14.79 3.62 34.35
C PRO A 15 -15.00 2.12 34.14
N SER A 16 -16.16 1.78 33.60
CA SER A 16 -16.56 0.41 33.28
C SER A 16 -15.36 -0.34 32.71
N SER A 17 -14.90 -1.39 33.42
CA SER A 17 -13.94 -2.33 32.87
C SER A 17 -14.47 -2.76 31.50
N ILE A 18 -13.71 -2.48 30.45
CA ILE A 18 -14.01 -2.95 29.10
C ILE A 18 -14.28 -4.46 29.23
N PRO A 19 -15.44 -4.97 28.78
CA PRO A 19 -15.75 -6.37 28.97
C PRO A 19 -14.64 -7.21 28.33
N SER A 20 -14.03 -8.09 29.12
CA SER A 20 -12.89 -8.95 28.78
C SER A 20 -13.05 -9.70 27.45
N ARG A 21 -14.29 -9.89 26.99
CA ARG A 21 -14.66 -10.54 25.75
C ARG A 21 -14.15 -9.81 24.49
N HIS A 22 -14.00 -8.48 24.52
CA HIS A 22 -13.50 -7.74 23.36
C HIS A 22 -11.99 -7.91 23.15
N GLN A 23 -11.22 -8.11 24.23
CA GLN A 23 -9.77 -8.27 24.14
C GLN A 23 -9.35 -9.55 23.38
N SER A 24 -10.07 -10.66 23.60
CA SER A 24 -9.78 -11.92 22.91
C SER A 24 -10.00 -11.85 21.40
N GLU A 25 -11.04 -11.12 20.96
CA GLU A 25 -11.34 -10.92 19.54
C GLU A 25 -10.29 -10.03 18.87
N THR A 26 -9.85 -8.96 19.54
CA THR A 26 -8.78 -8.09 19.04
C THR A 26 -7.45 -8.83 18.92
N VAL A 27 -7.10 -9.67 19.91
CA VAL A 27 -5.87 -10.48 19.86
C VAL A 27 -5.91 -11.48 18.71
N ALA A 28 -7.05 -12.13 18.44
CA ALA A 28 -7.20 -13.03 17.29
C ALA A 28 -6.98 -12.29 15.96
N GLN A 29 -7.57 -11.10 15.80
CA GLN A 29 -7.37 -10.27 14.60
C GLN A 29 -5.90 -9.88 14.39
N HIS A 30 -5.17 -9.57 15.47
CA HIS A 30 -3.74 -9.28 15.37
C HIS A 30 -2.95 -10.48 14.85
N PHE A 31 -3.26 -11.69 15.30
CA PHE A 31 -2.61 -12.91 14.78
C PHE A 31 -2.88 -13.12 13.29
N ASP A 32 -4.11 -12.88 12.83
CA ASP A 32 -4.45 -13.00 11.41
C ASP A 32 -3.70 -11.98 10.56
N LEU A 33 -3.57 -10.73 11.04
CA LEU A 33 -2.79 -9.70 10.34
C LEU A 33 -1.30 -10.02 10.31
N ILE A 34 -0.73 -10.47 11.43
CA ILE A 34 0.68 -10.88 11.50
C ILE A 34 0.94 -12.02 10.51
N LYS A 35 0.05 -13.02 10.51
CA LYS A 35 0.14 -14.15 9.59
C LYS A 35 0.03 -13.70 8.14
N TYR A 36 -0.96 -12.86 7.82
CA TYR A 36 -1.14 -12.34 6.47
C TYR A 36 0.08 -11.58 5.97
N ILE A 37 0.65 -10.70 6.78
CA ILE A 37 1.85 -9.93 6.42
C ILE A 37 3.02 -10.87 6.18
N TYR A 38 3.25 -11.83 7.08
CA TYR A 38 4.33 -12.82 6.96
C TYR A 38 4.18 -13.68 5.70
N ASP A 39 3.00 -14.25 5.47
CA ASP A 39 2.73 -15.13 4.34
C ASP A 39 2.81 -14.37 3.00
N SER A 40 2.27 -13.15 2.96
CA SER A 40 2.31 -12.29 1.78
C SER A 40 3.75 -11.88 1.45
N TRP A 41 4.52 -11.46 2.45
CA TRP A 41 5.92 -11.08 2.26
C TRP A 41 6.75 -12.25 1.75
N ASN A 42 6.66 -13.43 2.39
CA ASN A 42 7.39 -14.62 1.95
C ASN A 42 6.99 -15.11 0.55
N THR A 43 5.75 -14.87 0.14
CA THR A 43 5.30 -15.18 -1.21
C THR A 43 5.97 -14.27 -2.23
N VAL A 44 5.95 -12.96 -1.99
CA VAL A 44 6.61 -11.96 -2.83
C VAL A 44 8.13 -12.19 -2.91
N SER A 45 8.79 -12.47 -1.77
CA SER A 45 10.23 -12.74 -1.73
C SER A 45 10.60 -13.98 -2.53
N ARG A 46 9.87 -15.09 -2.38
CA ARG A 46 10.14 -16.32 -3.16
C ARG A 46 9.93 -16.11 -4.66
N GLU A 47 8.87 -15.40 -5.05
CA GLU A 47 8.60 -15.11 -6.45
C GLU A 47 9.72 -14.26 -7.07
N LEU A 48 10.23 -13.28 -6.33
CA LEU A 48 11.39 -12.48 -6.73
C LEU A 48 12.64 -13.35 -6.92
N ASP A 49 12.98 -14.18 -5.93
CA ASP A 49 14.15 -15.04 -5.98
C ASP A 49 14.08 -16.00 -7.17
N MET A 50 12.90 -16.57 -7.45
CA MET A 50 12.69 -17.43 -8.62
C MET A 50 12.87 -16.69 -9.95
N CYS A 51 12.44 -15.43 -10.04
CA CYS A 51 12.64 -14.61 -11.23
C CYS A 51 14.14 -14.28 -11.44
N HIS A 52 14.85 -13.92 -10.37
CA HIS A 52 16.27 -13.60 -10.44
C HIS A 52 17.16 -14.79 -10.81
N ASN A 53 16.88 -15.98 -10.24
CA ASN A 53 17.62 -17.20 -10.55
C ASN A 53 17.37 -17.72 -11.98
N GLN A 54 16.21 -17.41 -12.58
CA GLN A 54 15.91 -17.78 -13.96
C GLN A 54 16.58 -16.87 -14.99
N LEU A 55 16.92 -15.62 -14.64
CA LEU A 55 17.59 -14.67 -15.54
C LEU A 55 19.02 -15.11 -15.94
N HIS A 56 19.66 -15.96 -15.14
CA HIS A 56 20.98 -16.54 -15.46
C HIS A 56 20.91 -17.71 -16.46
N SER A 57 19.71 -18.20 -16.79
CA SER A 57 19.50 -19.15 -17.88
C SER A 57 19.06 -18.38 -19.12
N ASN A 58 19.80 -18.52 -20.23
CA ASN A 58 19.63 -17.79 -21.51
C ASN A 58 18.29 -18.09 -22.24
N SER A 59 17.16 -17.91 -21.58
CA SER A 59 15.82 -18.11 -22.14
C SER A 59 15.09 -16.77 -22.16
N SER A 60 15.04 -16.17 -23.35
CA SER A 60 14.37 -14.91 -23.67
C SER A 60 12.83 -14.91 -23.47
N ASN A 61 12.27 -15.97 -22.87
CA ASN A 61 10.83 -16.14 -22.64
C ASN A 61 10.37 -15.86 -21.19
N SER A 62 11.26 -15.42 -20.29
CA SER A 62 10.92 -15.19 -18.88
C SER A 62 10.05 -13.95 -18.59
N ARG A 63 9.66 -13.16 -19.60
CA ARG A 63 8.85 -11.94 -19.37
C ARG A 63 7.37 -12.21 -19.12
N ASN A 64 6.89 -13.45 -19.31
CA ASN A 64 5.46 -13.73 -19.36
C ASN A 64 4.86 -14.28 -18.05
N GLY A 65 5.49 -14.09 -16.87
CA GLY A 65 4.94 -14.68 -15.65
C GLY A 65 5.40 -14.19 -14.28
N ALA A 66 6.31 -13.21 -14.17
CA ALA A 66 6.64 -12.64 -12.86
C ALA A 66 5.67 -11.48 -12.55
N SER A 67 4.80 -11.65 -11.55
CA SER A 67 3.90 -10.60 -11.06
C SER A 67 4.64 -9.58 -10.19
N VAL A 68 5.75 -9.99 -9.56
CA VAL A 68 6.58 -9.15 -8.69
C VAL A 68 7.75 -8.54 -9.48
N THR A 69 7.84 -7.21 -9.48
CA THR A 69 8.94 -6.45 -10.10
C THR A 69 9.41 -5.35 -9.14
N TYR A 70 10.72 -5.12 -9.05
CA TYR A 70 11.30 -3.99 -8.31
C TYR A 70 11.57 -2.83 -9.25
N TYR A 71 11.22 -1.62 -8.81
CA TYR A 71 11.74 -0.41 -9.44
C TYR A 71 13.22 -0.28 -9.07
N GLN A 72 14.08 -0.37 -10.09
CA GLN A 72 15.49 -0.06 -9.95
C GLN A 72 15.72 1.32 -10.56
N GLU A 73 15.94 2.32 -9.70
CA GLU A 73 16.37 3.62 -10.17
C GLU A 73 17.74 3.49 -10.84
N ARG A 74 17.82 4.02 -12.07
CA ARG A 74 19.06 4.13 -12.84
C ARG A 74 19.15 5.57 -13.28
N GLU A 75 20.21 6.25 -12.90
CA GLU A 75 20.46 7.63 -13.32
C GLU A 75 21.76 7.70 -14.15
N PRO A 76 21.70 8.11 -15.43
CA PRO A 76 20.49 8.39 -16.22
C PRO A 76 19.74 7.09 -16.56
N ASN A 77 18.40 7.16 -16.68
CA ASN A 77 17.62 5.98 -17.04
C ASN A 77 17.88 5.64 -18.51
N PRO A 78 18.51 4.49 -18.83
CA PRO A 78 18.85 4.14 -20.20
C PRO A 78 17.61 3.96 -21.09
N GLN A 79 16.43 3.67 -20.50
CA GLN A 79 15.17 3.60 -21.22
C GLN A 79 14.64 4.97 -21.65
N LEU A 80 15.13 6.05 -21.03
CA LEU A 80 14.73 7.42 -21.32
C LEU A 80 15.73 8.16 -22.22
N LYS A 81 16.71 7.45 -22.81
CA LYS A 81 17.79 8.07 -23.60
C LYS A 81 17.26 8.98 -24.72
N ASP A 82 16.23 8.52 -25.41
CA ASP A 82 15.60 9.24 -26.54
C ASP A 82 14.18 9.71 -26.18
N PHE A 83 13.88 9.80 -24.88
CA PHE A 83 12.58 10.28 -24.42
C PHE A 83 12.48 11.78 -24.63
N GLU A 84 11.54 12.20 -25.46
CA GLU A 84 11.18 13.60 -25.63
C GLU A 84 10.00 13.94 -24.72
N PRO A 85 10.13 14.95 -23.83
CA PRO A 85 9.02 15.40 -23.00
C PRO A 85 7.84 15.85 -23.86
N PHE A 86 6.66 15.28 -23.62
CA PHE A 86 5.45 15.67 -24.31
C PHE A 86 4.70 16.76 -23.54
N ASN A 87 4.42 17.89 -24.19
CA ASN A 87 3.58 18.93 -23.60
C ASN A 87 2.10 18.56 -23.75
N LEU A 88 1.56 17.90 -22.71
CA LEU A 88 0.15 17.52 -22.62
C LEU A 88 -0.79 18.72 -22.75
N GLU A 89 -0.46 19.85 -22.15
CA GLU A 89 -1.30 21.05 -22.14
C GLU A 89 -1.44 21.63 -23.55
N ALA A 90 -0.33 21.77 -24.28
CA ALA A 90 -0.33 22.24 -25.66
C ALA A 90 -1.15 21.32 -26.58
N TRP A 91 -1.02 20.00 -26.40
CA TRP A 91 -1.77 19.03 -27.20
C TRP A 91 -3.28 19.08 -26.97
N TRP A 92 -3.71 19.13 -25.70
CA TRP A 92 -5.12 19.28 -25.36
C TRP A 92 -5.67 20.62 -25.85
N GLY A 93 -4.91 21.71 -25.69
CA GLY A 93 -5.28 23.04 -26.19
C GLY A 93 -5.52 23.06 -27.70
N GLN A 94 -4.59 22.52 -28.49
CA GLN A 94 -4.74 22.39 -29.94
C GLN A 94 -5.98 21.57 -30.31
N ARG A 95 -6.21 20.44 -29.63
CA ARG A 95 -7.35 19.57 -29.89
C ARG A 95 -8.69 20.25 -29.59
N VAL A 96 -8.77 21.02 -28.51
CA VAL A 96 -9.97 21.80 -28.15
C VAL A 96 -10.25 22.89 -29.19
N VAL A 97 -9.22 23.62 -29.64
CA VAL A 97 -9.40 24.62 -30.70
C VAL A 97 -9.89 23.95 -31.99
N GLN A 98 -9.26 22.85 -32.41
CA GLN A 98 -9.66 22.11 -33.61
C GLN A 98 -11.09 21.58 -33.53
N SER A 99 -11.54 21.09 -32.36
CA SER A 99 -12.91 20.61 -32.20
C SER A 99 -13.94 21.74 -32.32
N ILE A 100 -13.66 22.91 -31.72
CA ILE A 100 -14.51 24.09 -31.81
C ILE A 100 -14.57 24.62 -33.25
N THR A 101 -13.41 24.78 -33.91
CA THR A 101 -13.35 25.27 -35.29
C THR A 101 -14.05 24.33 -36.27
N ARG A 102 -13.93 23.02 -36.08
CA ARG A 102 -14.63 22.02 -36.90
C ARG A 102 -16.15 22.09 -36.72
N ASN A 103 -16.62 22.28 -35.49
CA ASN A 103 -18.06 22.39 -35.19
C ASN A 103 -18.66 23.72 -35.66
N ALA A 104 -17.88 24.81 -35.69
CA ALA A 104 -18.33 26.11 -36.15
C ALA A 104 -18.41 26.23 -37.69
N ASN A 105 -17.65 25.41 -38.42
CA ASN A 105 -17.63 25.38 -39.89
C ASN A 105 -18.52 24.28 -40.50
N SER A 106 -19.38 23.66 -39.69
CA SER A 106 -20.29 22.57 -40.08
C SER A 106 -21.74 22.99 -39.92
#